data_AF-A0A5Y6ENJ5-F1
#
_entry.id   AF-A0A5Y6ENJ5-F1
#
_cell.length_a   1.000
_cell.length_b   1.000
_cell.length_c   1.000
_cell.angle_alpha   90.00
_cell.angle_beta   90.00
_cell.angle_gamma   90.00
#
_symmetry.space_group_name_H-M   'P 1'
#
loop_
_entity.id
_entity.type
_entity.pdbx_description
1 polymer ?
#
loop_
_entity_poly.entity_id
_entity_poly.type
_entity_poly.pdbx_seq_one_letter_code
_entity_poly.pdbx_strand_id
1 'polypeptide(L)'
;MNRVATGAIVVLLVVAAALAWTTDHYHGNAVKYKSQRDTATHKLVLANETITDMQTRQRDVAALDAKYTKELAYAQSENADLQRRLAAGGRVRVKGRCTVPVSATTASTGSVGNAATVELSQVAGQNVLSIRSGIISDQAKLKYLQEYIREQYMRRKEESNKQRN
;
A
#
# COMPACT_ATOMS: atom_id res chain seq x y z
N MET A 1 -39.81 -70.55 -36.39
CA MET A 1 -39.60 -69.13 -36.02
C MET A 1 -39.48 -68.31 -37.29
N ASN A 2 -40.34 -67.30 -37.46
CA ASN A 2 -40.58 -66.62 -38.74
C ASN A 2 -39.42 -65.69 -39.13
N ARG A 3 -38.89 -65.85 -40.35
CA ARG A 3 -37.77 -65.04 -40.87
C ARG A 3 -38.04 -63.52 -40.88
N VAL A 4 -39.32 -63.14 -41.00
CA VAL A 4 -39.79 -61.75 -40.90
C VAL A 4 -39.57 -61.17 -39.50
N ALA A 5 -39.85 -61.94 -38.44
CA ALA A 5 -39.64 -61.50 -37.07
C ALA A 5 -38.15 -61.32 -36.75
N THR A 6 -37.29 -62.21 -37.26
CA THR A 6 -35.83 -62.08 -37.13
C THR A 6 -35.31 -60.82 -37.84
N GLY A 7 -35.81 -60.52 -39.04
CA GLY A 7 -35.44 -59.30 -39.76
C GLY A 7 -35.83 -58.01 -39.03
N ALA A 8 -37.04 -57.94 -38.49
CA ALA A 8 -37.51 -56.78 -37.73
C ALA A 8 -36.69 -56.53 -36.45
N ILE A 9 -36.30 -57.59 -35.74
CA ILE A 9 -35.45 -57.50 -34.55
C ILE A 9 -34.07 -56.95 -34.90
N VAL A 10 -33.46 -57.42 -36.01
CA VAL A 10 -32.15 -56.93 -36.46
C VAL A 10 -32.20 -55.44 -36.79
N VAL A 11 -33.25 -54.98 -37.49
CA VAL A 11 -33.40 -53.55 -37.82
C VAL A 11 -33.54 -52.70 -36.56
N LEU A 12 -34.34 -53.13 -35.58
CA LEU A 12 -34.50 -52.42 -34.31
C LEU A 12 -33.18 -52.31 -33.54
N LEU A 13 -32.37 -53.37 -33.51
CA LEU A 13 -31.05 -53.36 -32.87
C LEU A 13 -30.09 -52.39 -33.56
N VAL A 14 -30.10 -52.33 -34.90
CA VAL A 14 -29.28 -51.38 -35.67
C VAL A 14 -29.69 -49.94 -35.37
N VAL A 15 -30.99 -49.64 -35.31
CA VAL A 15 -31.49 -48.31 -34.97
C VAL A 15 -31.11 -47.93 -33.54
N ALA A 16 -31.26 -48.84 -32.57
CA ALA A 16 -30.87 -48.59 -31.19
C ALA A 16 -29.36 -48.32 -31.05
N ALA A 17 -28.52 -49.08 -31.77
CA ALA A 17 -27.07 -48.87 -31.79
C ALA A 17 -26.69 -47.52 -32.41
N ALA A 18 -27.34 -47.12 -33.51
CA ALA A 18 -27.11 -45.82 -34.14
C ALA A 18 -27.51 -44.65 -33.21
N LEU A 19 -28.67 -44.74 -32.54
CA LEU A 19 -29.11 -43.73 -31.58
C LEU A 19 -28.18 -43.65 -30.37
N ALA A 20 -27.73 -44.78 -29.83
CA ALA A 20 -26.76 -44.82 -28.74
C ALA A 20 -25.45 -44.14 -29.13
N TRP A 21 -24.92 -44.44 -30.32
CA TRP A 21 -23.68 -43.83 -30.82
C TRP A 21 -23.81 -42.32 -31.03
N THR A 22 -24.91 -41.84 -31.63
CA THR A 22 -25.13 -40.39 -31.78
C THR A 22 -25.26 -39.68 -30.44
N THR A 23 -25.99 -40.26 -29.49
CA THR A 23 -26.18 -39.70 -28.16
C THR A 23 -24.85 -39.58 -27.42
N ASP A 24 -24.02 -40.63 -27.46
CA ASP A 24 -22.68 -40.63 -26.87
C ASP A 24 -21.78 -39.57 -27.53
N HIS A 25 -21.82 -39.46 -28.86
CA HIS A 25 -21.06 -38.46 -29.61
C HIS A 25 -21.45 -37.01 -29.23
N TYR A 26 -22.75 -36.71 -29.18
CA TYR A 26 -23.25 -35.39 -28.79
C TYR A 26 -23.02 -35.10 -27.30
N HIS A 27 -23.16 -36.10 -26.42
CA HIS A 27 -22.91 -35.97 -25.00
C HIS A 27 -21.43 -35.64 -24.74
N GLY A 28 -20.51 -36.36 -25.38
CA GLY A 28 -19.07 -36.09 -25.27
C GLY A 28 -18.71 -34.67 -25.73
N ASN A 29 -19.33 -34.17 -26.80
CA ASN A 29 -19.11 -32.80 -27.26
C ASN A 29 -19.70 -31.76 -26.29
N ALA A 30 -20.91 -31.99 -25.76
CA ALA A 30 -21.55 -31.11 -24.79
C ALA A 30 -20.73 -31.00 -23.49
N VAL A 31 -20.20 -32.13 -22.98
CA VAL A 31 -19.32 -32.16 -21.81
C VAL A 31 -18.03 -31.39 -22.06
N LYS A 32 -17.42 -31.56 -23.24
CA LYS A 32 -16.21 -30.79 -23.63
C LYS A 32 -16.47 -29.29 -23.69
N TYR A 33 -17.57 -28.86 -24.30
CA TYR A 33 -17.90 -27.42 -24.38
C TYR A 33 -18.22 -26.83 -23.00
N LYS A 34 -18.95 -27.58 -22.16
CA LYS A 34 -19.21 -27.16 -20.78
C LYS A 34 -17.91 -26.99 -20.00
N SER A 35 -17.01 -27.98 -20.06
CA SER A 35 -15.71 -27.92 -19.39
C SER A 35 -14.85 -26.74 -19.87
N GLN A 36 -14.81 -26.47 -21.19
CA GLN A 36 -14.11 -25.32 -21.74
C GLN A 36 -14.70 -24.00 -21.25
N ARG A 37 -16.04 -23.88 -21.22
CA ARG A 37 -16.73 -22.69 -20.69
C ARG A 37 -16.48 -22.48 -19.21
N ASP A 38 -16.59 -23.53 -18.41
CA ASP A 38 -16.36 -23.46 -16.96
C ASP A 38 -14.91 -23.04 -16.68
N THR A 39 -13.96 -23.61 -17.43
CA THR A 39 -12.55 -23.22 -17.37
C THR A 39 -12.32 -21.76 -17.78
N ALA A 40 -12.93 -21.31 -18.87
CA ALA A 40 -12.81 -19.93 -19.34
C ALA A 40 -13.43 -18.94 -18.35
N THR A 41 -14.61 -19.26 -17.82
CA THR A 41 -15.30 -18.46 -16.81
C THR A 41 -14.47 -18.36 -15.54
N HIS A 42 -13.94 -19.48 -15.06
CA HIS A 42 -13.08 -19.51 -13.89
C HIS A 42 -11.81 -18.65 -14.09
N LYS A 43 -11.13 -18.77 -15.24
CA LYS A 43 -9.97 -17.93 -15.56
C LYS A 43 -10.32 -16.45 -15.63
N LEU A 44 -11.48 -16.10 -16.18
CA LEU A 44 -11.95 -14.73 -16.27
C LEU A 44 -12.24 -14.15 -14.89
N VAL A 45 -12.91 -14.91 -14.01
CA VAL A 45 -13.16 -14.51 -12.62
C VAL A 45 -11.83 -14.26 -11.90
N LEU A 46 -10.88 -15.21 -11.99
CA LEU A 46 -9.56 -15.07 -11.35
C LEU A 46 -8.79 -13.85 -11.85
N ALA A 47 -8.82 -13.59 -13.17
CA ALA A 47 -8.20 -12.41 -13.75
C ALA A 47 -8.86 -11.11 -13.24
N ASN A 48 -10.19 -11.08 -13.15
CA ASN A 48 -10.93 -9.92 -12.67
C ASN A 48 -10.68 -9.64 -11.18
N GLU A 49 -10.62 -10.69 -10.36
CA GLU A 49 -10.23 -10.58 -8.94
C GLU A 49 -8.81 -10.03 -8.80
N THR A 50 -7.87 -10.53 -9.61
CA THR A 50 -6.48 -10.07 -9.62
C THR A 50 -6.37 -8.59 -10.02
N ILE A 51 -7.08 -8.17 -11.07
CA ILE A 51 -7.10 -6.77 -11.52
C ILE A 51 -7.68 -5.87 -10.44
N THR A 52 -8.78 -6.29 -9.79
CA THR A 52 -9.43 -5.52 -8.73
C THR A 52 -8.51 -5.35 -7.51
N ASP A 53 -7.79 -6.42 -7.14
CA ASP A 53 -6.78 -6.36 -6.07
C ASP A 53 -5.65 -5.38 -6.44
N MET A 54 -5.08 -5.50 -7.65
CA MET A 54 -4.03 -4.61 -8.14
C MET A 54 -4.48 -3.13 -8.12
N GLN A 55 -5.70 -2.84 -8.60
CA GLN A 55 -6.25 -1.48 -8.59
C GLN A 55 -6.42 -0.93 -7.17
N THR A 56 -6.87 -1.77 -6.24
CA THR A 56 -7.05 -1.38 -4.84
C THR A 56 -5.71 -1.04 -4.21
N ARG A 57 -4.70 -1.90 -4.39
CA ARG A 57 -3.35 -1.62 -3.89
C ARG A 57 -2.76 -0.33 -4.46
N GLN A 58 -2.93 -0.09 -5.76
CA GLN A 58 -2.44 1.15 -6.39
C GLN A 58 -3.13 2.38 -5.79
N ARG A 59 -4.45 2.31 -5.57
CA ARG A 59 -5.21 3.41 -4.96
C ARG A 59 -4.76 3.68 -3.54
N ASP A 60 -4.57 2.64 -2.73
CA ASP A 60 -4.13 2.77 -1.33
C ASP A 60 -2.73 3.41 -1.27
N VAL A 61 -1.79 2.94 -2.10
CA VAL A 61 -0.43 3.50 -2.18
C VAL A 61 -0.46 4.96 -2.64
N ALA A 62 -1.28 5.29 -3.64
CA ALA A 62 -1.44 6.66 -4.11
C ALA A 62 -2.04 7.59 -3.05
N ALA A 63 -3.00 7.09 -2.25
CA ALA A 63 -3.57 7.85 -1.14
C ALA A 63 -2.54 8.10 -0.04
N LEU A 64 -1.72 7.09 0.28
CA LEU A 64 -0.63 7.21 1.25
C LEU A 64 0.43 8.22 0.78
N ASP A 65 0.81 8.15 -0.50
CA ASP A 65 1.74 9.10 -1.12
C ASP A 65 1.19 10.53 -1.09
N ALA A 66 -0.05 10.74 -1.51
CA ALA A 66 -0.69 12.05 -1.52
C ALA A 66 -0.74 12.67 -0.10
N LYS A 67 -1.04 11.86 0.92
CA LYS A 67 -1.04 12.30 2.31
C LYS A 67 0.34 12.81 2.73
N TYR A 68 1.38 11.99 2.58
CA TYR A 68 2.72 12.33 3.08
C TYR A 68 3.41 13.39 2.23
N THR A 69 3.15 13.45 0.93
CA THR A 69 3.62 14.55 0.06
C THR A 69 3.03 15.89 0.50
N LYS A 70 1.73 15.92 0.84
CA LYS A 70 1.08 17.14 1.34
C LYS A 70 1.66 17.59 2.67
N GLU A 71 1.80 16.67 3.63
CA GLU A 71 2.37 16.97 4.95
C GLU A 71 3.82 17.46 4.84
N LEU A 72 4.62 16.82 3.98
CA LEU A 72 6.01 17.21 3.72
C LEU A 72 6.09 18.61 3.09
N ALA A 73 5.30 18.88 2.06
CA ALA A 73 5.28 20.18 1.38
C ALA A 73 4.87 21.30 2.35
N TYR A 74 3.86 21.07 3.18
CA TYR A 74 3.46 22.02 4.22
C TYR A 74 4.60 22.31 5.19
N ALA A 75 5.23 21.29 5.76
CA ALA A 75 6.33 21.46 6.71
C ALA A 75 7.57 22.12 6.08
N GLN A 76 7.89 21.81 4.82
CA GLN A 76 8.95 22.48 4.07
C GLN A 76 8.62 23.95 3.83
N SER A 77 7.37 24.28 3.51
CA SER A 77 6.95 25.67 3.30
C SER A 77 7.08 26.52 4.57
N GLU A 78 6.73 25.95 5.74
CA GLU A 78 6.91 26.62 7.03
C GLU A 78 8.40 26.87 7.32
N ASN A 79 9.26 25.90 7.02
CA ASN A 79 10.70 26.06 7.23
C ASN A 79 11.32 27.08 6.25
N ALA A 80 10.88 27.08 4.99
CA ALA A 80 11.29 28.07 4.00
C ALA A 80 10.84 29.49 4.40
N ASP A 81 9.67 29.64 5.02
CA ASP A 81 9.23 30.91 5.57
C ASP A 81 10.16 31.41 6.68
N LEU A 82 10.55 30.53 7.61
CA LEU A 82 11.50 30.87 8.66
C LEU A 82 12.88 31.25 8.12
N GLN A 83 13.36 30.56 7.08
CA GLN A 83 14.63 30.90 6.43
C GLN A 83 14.58 32.30 5.80
N ARG A 84 13.48 32.63 5.11
CA ARG A 84 13.25 33.97 4.54
C ARG A 84 13.18 35.05 5.63
N ARG A 85 12.47 34.77 6.73
CA ARG A 85 12.39 35.70 7.87
C ARG A 85 13.76 35.97 8.50
N LEU A 86 14.59 34.95 8.69
CA LEU A 86 15.97 35.13 9.17
C LEU A 86 16.84 35.90 8.17
N ALA A 87 16.70 35.63 6.87
CA ALA A 87 17.44 36.34 5.83
C ALA A 87 17.07 37.84 5.78
N ALA A 88 15.81 38.18 6.07
CA ALA A 88 15.32 39.55 6.18
C ALA A 88 15.69 40.25 7.51
N GLY A 89 16.53 39.64 8.37
CA GLY A 89 16.92 40.20 9.66
C GLY A 89 15.90 39.97 10.79
N GLY A 90 14.87 39.18 10.55
CA GLY A 90 13.93 38.74 11.57
C GLY A 90 14.56 37.78 12.59
N ARG A 91 13.88 37.57 13.72
CA ARG A 91 14.36 36.71 14.81
C ARG A 91 13.49 35.46 14.94
N VAL A 92 14.13 34.31 15.16
CA VAL A 92 13.47 33.03 15.47
C VAL A 92 14.03 32.51 16.79
N ARG A 93 13.15 32.00 17.67
CA ARG A 93 13.56 31.37 18.92
C ARG A 93 13.62 29.86 18.74
N VAL A 94 14.74 29.26 19.13
CA VAL A 94 14.92 27.82 19.15
C VAL A 94 14.99 27.38 20.60
N LYS A 95 14.24 26.34 20.97
CA LYS A 95 14.38 25.73 22.28
C LYS A 95 15.72 25.00 22.32
N GLY A 96 16.64 25.50 23.13
CA GLY A 96 17.92 24.86 23.42
C GLY A 96 18.02 24.49 24.90
N ARG A 97 18.89 23.52 25.20
CA ARG A 97 19.40 23.27 26.55
C ARG A 97 20.90 23.47 26.52
N CYS A 98 21.40 24.40 27.32
CA CYS A 98 22.82 24.59 27.55
C CYS A 98 23.17 23.94 28.89
N THR A 99 23.81 22.78 28.88
CA THR A 99 24.45 22.23 30.08
C THR A 99 25.77 22.96 30.29
N VAL A 100 25.77 23.96 31.17
CA VAL A 100 26.99 24.60 31.65
C VAL A 100 27.64 23.67 32.69
N PRO A 101 28.94 23.34 32.59
CA PRO A 101 29.63 22.61 33.65
C PRO A 101 29.55 23.40 34.97
N VAL A 102 29.20 22.70 36.06
CA VAL A 102 28.99 23.26 37.40
C VAL A 102 30.20 24.04 37.93
N SER A 103 31.41 23.78 37.41
CA SER A 103 32.66 24.40 37.86
C SER A 103 32.83 25.88 37.48
N ALA A 104 31.93 26.48 36.68
CA ALA A 104 32.06 27.88 36.24
C ALA A 104 31.15 28.88 36.99
N THR A 105 30.35 28.42 37.97
CA THR A 105 29.45 29.31 38.72
C THR A 105 29.88 29.38 40.18
N THR A 106 30.56 30.46 40.55
CA THR A 106 30.65 30.87 41.95
C THR A 106 29.22 31.15 42.42
N ALA A 107 28.67 30.29 43.28
CA ALA A 107 27.33 30.45 43.80
C ALA A 107 27.26 31.72 44.66
N SER A 108 26.68 32.81 44.13
CA SER A 108 26.25 33.93 44.96
C SER A 108 24.86 33.61 45.52
N THR A 109 24.78 33.37 46.81
CA THR A 109 23.56 33.20 47.58
C THR A 109 22.68 34.47 47.46
N GLY A 110 21.54 34.38 46.76
CA GLY A 110 20.47 35.37 46.90
C GLY A 110 19.79 35.93 45.65
N SER A 111 20.19 35.55 44.42
CA SER A 111 19.54 36.08 43.21
C SER A 111 19.19 35.00 42.20
N VAL A 112 17.91 34.90 41.85
CA VAL A 112 17.46 34.21 40.64
C VAL A 112 17.86 35.07 39.43
N GLY A 113 19.15 35.04 39.07
CA GLY A 113 19.65 35.79 37.92
C GLY A 113 18.98 35.32 36.64
N ASN A 114 18.45 36.25 35.84
CA ASN A 114 18.07 35.97 34.45
C ASN A 114 19.33 35.52 33.71
N ALA A 115 19.38 34.25 33.30
CA ALA A 115 20.48 33.74 32.50
C ALA A 115 20.63 34.58 31.23
N ALA A 116 21.88 34.87 30.83
CA ALA A 116 22.17 35.63 29.62
C ALA A 116 21.49 34.97 28.40
N THR A 117 20.83 35.77 27.56
CA THR A 117 20.26 35.29 26.31
C THR A 117 21.39 34.96 25.35
N VAL A 118 21.46 33.71 24.88
CA VAL A 118 22.40 33.29 23.84
C VAL A 118 21.79 33.56 22.47
N GLU A 119 22.44 34.41 21.68
CA GLU A 119 22.05 34.65 20.29
C GLU A 119 22.97 33.85 19.36
N LEU A 120 22.35 33.03 18.50
CA LEU A 120 23.09 32.35 17.43
C LEU A 120 23.48 33.35 16.36
N SER A 121 24.68 33.19 15.78
CA SER A 121 25.07 33.96 14.60
C SER A 121 24.10 33.70 13.44
N GLN A 122 24.02 34.63 12.48
CA GLN A 122 23.16 34.47 11.31
C GLN A 122 23.45 33.16 10.55
N VAL A 123 24.73 32.81 10.41
CA VAL A 123 25.18 31.55 9.78
C VAL A 123 24.70 30.34 10.59
N ALA A 124 24.86 30.36 11.91
CA ALA A 124 24.38 29.28 12.78
C ALA A 124 22.85 29.12 12.71
N GLY A 125 22.10 30.24 12.67
CA GLY A 125 20.64 30.22 12.52
C GLY A 125 20.18 29.58 11.20
N GLN A 126 20.83 29.91 10.09
CA GLN A 126 20.54 29.30 8.79
C GLN A 126 20.87 27.79 8.78
N ASN A 127 21.98 27.39 9.39
CA ASN A 127 22.37 25.98 9.51
C ASN A 127 21.34 25.17 10.31
N VAL A 128 20.79 25.72 11.40
CA VAL A 128 19.73 25.06 12.19
C VAL A 128 18.49 24.80 11.33
N LEU A 129 18.05 25.76 10.52
CA LEU A 129 16.89 25.58 9.64
C LEU A 129 17.17 24.61 8.49
N SER A 130 18.40 24.58 7.97
CA SER A 130 18.84 23.57 6.99
C SER A 130 18.75 22.16 7.58
N ILE A 131 19.29 21.95 8.78
CA ILE A 131 19.19 20.68 9.52
C ILE A 131 17.71 20.32 9.75
N ARG A 132 16.87 21.27 10.17
CA ARG A 132 15.43 21.05 10.33
C ARG A 132 14.78 20.56 9.03
N SER A 133 15.19 21.08 7.87
CA SER A 133 14.65 20.65 6.57
C SER A 133 14.97 19.20 6.28
N GLY A 134 16.23 18.79 6.51
CA GLY A 134 16.66 17.40 6.40
C GLY A 134 15.85 16.47 7.31
N ILE A 135 15.71 16.84 8.58
CA ILE A 135 14.93 16.06 9.57
C ILE A 135 13.46 15.93 9.14
N ILE A 136 12.83 17.00 8.66
CA ILE A 136 11.44 16.98 8.17
C ILE A 136 11.30 15.96 7.02
N SER A 137 12.19 16.02 6.03
CA SER A 137 12.22 15.07 4.92
C SER A 137 12.36 13.63 5.39
N ASP A 138 13.33 13.37 6.27
CA ASP A 138 13.63 12.00 6.70
C ASP A 138 12.53 11.44 7.60
N GLN A 139 11.94 12.27 8.46
CA GLN A 139 10.76 11.87 9.24
C GLN A 139 9.55 11.55 8.35
N ALA A 140 9.32 12.32 7.28
CA ALA A 140 8.24 12.03 6.33
C ALA A 140 8.46 10.67 5.64
N LYS A 141 9.68 10.41 5.15
CA LYS A 141 10.05 9.12 4.54
C LYS A 141 9.88 7.95 5.51
N LEU A 142 10.35 8.11 6.75
CA LEU A 142 10.23 7.06 7.78
C LEU A 142 8.77 6.76 8.11
N LYS A 143 7.94 7.79 8.32
CA LYS A 143 6.51 7.62 8.59
C LYS A 143 5.78 6.96 7.42
N TYR A 144 6.06 7.40 6.19
CA TYR A 144 5.52 6.79 4.98
C TYR A 144 5.86 5.29 4.92
N LEU A 145 7.14 4.93 5.07
CA LEU A 145 7.58 3.54 5.00
C LEU A 145 6.99 2.69 6.13
N GLN A 146 6.94 3.21 7.36
CA GLN A 146 6.35 2.51 8.49
C GLN A 146 4.87 2.21 8.26
N GLU A 147 4.11 3.19 7.75
CA GLU A 147 2.68 2.99 7.46
C GLU A 147 2.47 2.03 6.29
N TYR A 148 3.24 2.19 5.20
CA TYR A 148 3.20 1.27 4.07
C TYR A 148 3.44 -0.17 4.50
N ILE A 149 4.48 -0.43 5.30
CA ILE A 149 4.80 -1.78 5.79
C ILE A 149 3.65 -2.32 6.66
N ARG A 150 3.06 -1.47 7.53
CA ARG A 150 1.94 -1.89 8.37
C ARG A 150 0.73 -2.28 7.53
N GLU A 151 0.35 -1.47 6.54
CA GLU A 151 -0.75 -1.76 5.62
C GLU A 151 -0.51 -3.06 4.84
N GLN A 152 0.71 -3.27 4.31
CA GLN A 152 1.06 -4.49 3.58
C GLN A 152 1.01 -5.73 4.48
N TYR A 153 1.46 -5.61 5.74
CA TYR A 153 1.40 -6.71 6.70
C TYR A 153 -0.05 -7.09 7.04
N MET A 154 -0.91 -6.10 7.29
CA MET A 154 -2.32 -6.35 7.61
C MET A 154 -3.06 -6.97 6.43
N ARG A 155 -2.87 -6.46 5.20
CA ARG A 155 -3.45 -7.07 3.98
C ARG A 155 -3.02 -8.52 3.79
N ARG A 156 -1.73 -8.82 3.91
CA ARG A 156 -1.22 -10.21 3.81
C ARG A 156 -1.85 -11.13 4.87
N LYS A 157 -2.03 -10.61 6.09
CA LYS A 157 -2.67 -11.36 7.18
C LYS A 157 -4.13 -11.67 6.87
N GLU A 158 -4.87 -10.71 6.31
CA GLU A 158 -6.25 -10.88 5.87
C GLU A 158 -6.37 -11.90 4.73
N GLU A 159 -5.50 -11.81 3.71
CA GLU A 159 -5.42 -12.78 2.62
C GLU A 159 -5.15 -14.21 3.13
N SER A 160 -4.19 -14.37 4.04
CA SER A 160 -3.89 -15.64 4.68
C SER A 160 -5.06 -16.18 5.52
N ASN A 161 -5.90 -15.31 6.08
CA ASN A 161 -7.08 -15.72 6.82
C ASN A 161 -8.20 -16.16 5.87
N LYS A 162 -8.37 -15.48 4.72
CA LYS A 162 -9.33 -15.85 3.68
C LYS A 162 -9.00 -17.20 3.02
N GLN A 163 -7.72 -17.58 2.96
CA GLN A 163 -7.32 -18.91 2.47
C GLN A 163 -7.54 -20.04 3.48
N ARG A 164 -7.73 -19.72 4.77
CA ARG A 164 -7.91 -20.71 5.85
C ARG A 164 -9.37 -21.03 6.19
N ASN A 165 -10.30 -20.14 5.83
CA ASN A 165 -11.74 -20.29 6.03
C ASN A 165 -12.44 -20.61 4.72
#